data_AF-A0A6A6KI46-F1
#
_entry.id   AF-A0A6A6KI46-F1
#
_cell.length_a   1.000
_cell.length_b   1.000
_cell.length_c   1.000
_cell.angle_alpha   90.00
_cell.angle_beta   90.00
_cell.angle_gamma   90.00
#
_symmetry.space_group_name_H-M   'P 1'
#
loop_
_entity.id
_entity.type
_entity.pdbx_description
1 polymer ?
#
loop_
_entity_poly.entity_id
_entity_poly.type
_entity_poly.pdbx_seq_one_letter_code
_entity_poly.pdbx_strand_id
1 'polypeptide(L)'
;MVKSRQGENVRLYVRGTILGYKRSKSNQYPNTSLIQIEGVNTKEEVNWYCGKRMAYVYKAKVKKNGTHYRCIWGKVTRPHGRQG
;
A
#
# COMPACT_ATOMS: atom_id res chain seq x y z
N MET A 1 15.18 -2.02 -24.26
CA MET A 1 14.33 -0.84 -24.55
C MET A 1 12.91 -1.14 -24.15
N VAL A 2 12.37 -0.50 -23.11
CA VAL A 2 10.96 -0.67 -22.73
C VAL A 2 10.13 0.17 -23.70
N LYS A 3 9.27 -0.47 -24.50
CA LYS A 3 8.35 0.23 -25.41
C LYS A 3 7.48 1.19 -24.59
N SER A 4 7.59 2.50 -24.82
CA SER A 4 6.69 3.49 -24.24
C SER A 4 5.29 3.26 -24.80
N ARG A 5 4.32 2.95 -23.94
CA ARG A 5 2.92 2.78 -24.36
C ARG A 5 2.34 4.15 -24.72
N GLN A 6 1.76 4.26 -25.92
CA GLN A 6 1.14 5.47 -26.47
C GLN A 6 -0.33 5.62 -26.02
N GLY A 7 -0.60 5.48 -24.71
CA GLY A 7 -1.94 5.59 -24.14
C GLY A 7 -2.01 6.60 -23.00
N GLU A 8 -3.22 6.99 -22.60
CA GLU A 8 -3.41 7.84 -21.42
C GLU A 8 -2.87 7.19 -20.14
N ASN A 9 -2.33 8.01 -19.25
CA ASN A 9 -1.83 7.59 -17.96
C ASN A 9 -3.01 7.26 -17.02
N VAL A 10 -3.44 6.00 -17.01
CA VAL A 10 -4.50 5.51 -16.15
C VAL A 10 -3.99 4.95 -14.82
N ARG A 11 -4.76 5.13 -13.75
CA ARG A 11 -4.46 4.55 -12.42
C ARG A 11 -4.77 3.05 -12.42
N LEU A 12 -3.75 2.23 -12.17
CA LEU A 12 -3.84 0.75 -12.18
C LEU A 12 -4.03 0.11 -10.79
N TYR A 13 -4.22 0.92 -9.74
CA TYR A 13 -4.28 0.45 -8.36
C TYR A 13 -5.44 1.09 -7.60
N VAL A 14 -5.91 0.37 -6.57
CA VAL A 14 -6.80 0.93 -5.56
C VAL A 14 -5.96 1.72 -4.56
N ARG A 15 -6.42 2.91 -4.21
CA ARG A 15 -5.73 3.77 -3.26
C ARG A 15 -5.87 3.20 -1.85
N GLY A 16 -4.85 3.45 -1.04
CA GLY A 16 -4.88 3.12 0.37
C GLY A 16 -4.05 4.12 1.17
N THR A 17 -4.44 4.31 2.41
CA THR A 17 -3.79 5.23 3.35
C THR A 17 -3.15 4.41 4.46
N ILE A 18 -1.85 4.64 4.70
CA ILE A 18 -1.16 4.05 5.84
C ILE A 18 -1.55 4.85 7.08
N LEU A 19 -2.28 4.22 8.00
CA LEU A 19 -2.73 4.88 9.24
C LEU A 19 -1.62 4.88 10.31
N GLY A 20 -0.78 3.86 10.29
CA GLY A 20 0.32 3.68 11.24
C GLY A 20 0.63 2.20 11.41
N TYR A 21 1.34 1.86 12.48
CA TYR A 21 1.59 0.46 12.82
C TYR A 21 0.53 -0.12 13.75
N LYS A 22 0.43 -1.45 13.78
CA LYS A 22 -0.33 -2.18 14.78
C LYS A 22 0.10 -1.69 16.16
N ARG A 23 -0.86 -1.34 17.02
CA ARG A 23 -0.56 -0.70 18.31
C ARG A 23 -1.54 -1.12 19.40
N SER A 24 -1.09 -0.94 20.63
CA SER A 24 -1.92 -0.83 21.83
C SER A 24 -2.10 0.65 22.19
N LYS A 25 -2.68 0.94 23.36
CA LYS A 25 -2.81 2.31 23.88
C LYS A 25 -1.44 3.00 23.95
N SER A 26 -0.46 2.32 24.54
CA SER A 26 0.90 2.88 24.79
C SER A 26 1.99 2.33 23.86
N ASN A 27 1.85 1.09 23.38
CA ASN A 27 2.91 0.40 22.63
C ASN A 27 2.61 0.33 21.14
N GLN A 28 3.65 0.39 20.30
CA GLN A 28 3.54 0.24 18.84
C GLN A 28 4.41 -0.91 18.35
N TYR A 29 3.91 -1.67 17.37
CA TYR A 29 4.55 -2.87 16.80
C TYR A 29 4.84 -2.65 15.30
N PRO A 30 6.04 -2.19 14.93
CA PRO A 30 6.36 -1.77 13.56
C PRO A 30 6.42 -2.90 12.52
N ASN A 31 6.41 -4.15 12.97
CA ASN A 31 6.40 -5.32 12.09
C ASN A 31 5.12 -5.44 11.24
N THR A 32 4.02 -4.81 11.64
CA THR A 32 2.75 -4.83 10.90
C THR A 32 2.20 -3.41 10.77
N SER A 33 1.92 -2.99 9.53
CA SER A 33 1.27 -1.71 9.24
C SER A 33 -0.24 -1.86 9.12
N LEU A 34 -0.98 -0.90 9.64
CA LEU A 34 -2.42 -0.73 9.45
C LEU A 34 -2.65 0.17 8.24
N ILE A 35 -3.47 -0.30 7.31
CA ILE A 35 -3.74 0.35 6.04
C ILE A 35 -5.25 0.38 5.87
N GLN A 36 -5.79 1.57 5.59
CA GLN A 36 -7.17 1.73 5.15
C GLN A 36 -7.19 1.67 3.62
N ILE A 37 -8.00 0.78 3.04
CA ILE A 37 -8.22 0.73 1.59
C ILE A 37 -9.38 1.68 1.25
N GLU A 38 -9.19 2.56 0.28
CA GLU A 38 -10.21 3.54 -0.11
C GLU A 38 -11.44 2.83 -0.68
N GLY A 39 -12.63 3.15 -0.15
CA GLY A 39 -13.90 2.57 -0.58
C GLY A 39 -14.21 1.18 -0.01
N VAL A 40 -13.42 0.69 0.94
CA VAL A 40 -13.66 -0.57 1.65
C VAL A 40 -14.07 -0.26 3.08
N ASN A 41 -15.30 -0.62 3.45
CA ASN A 41 -15.88 -0.26 4.75
C ASN A 41 -16.24 -1.48 5.60
N THR A 42 -16.32 -2.66 4.99
CA THR A 42 -16.72 -3.90 5.67
C THR A 42 -15.57 -4.90 5.71
N LYS A 43 -15.58 -5.78 6.71
CA LYS A 43 -14.54 -6.81 6.88
C LYS A 43 -14.58 -7.82 5.73
N GLU A 44 -15.78 -8.09 5.23
CA GLU A 44 -16.05 -9.04 4.16
C GLU A 44 -15.41 -8.58 2.84
N GLU A 45 -15.47 -7.28 2.54
CA GLU A 45 -14.83 -6.68 1.37
C GLU A 45 -13.30 -6.76 1.44
N VAL A 46 -12.71 -6.56 2.62
CA VAL A 46 -11.24 -6.62 2.81
C VAL A 46 -10.68 -8.01 2.50
N ASN A 47 -11.46 -9.07 2.74
CA ASN A 47 -11.03 -10.43 2.47
C ASN A 47 -10.64 -10.63 1.00
N TRP A 48 -11.29 -9.92 0.06
CA TRP A 48 -10.91 -9.96 -1.35
C TRP A 48 -9.50 -9.43 -1.60
N TYR A 49 -9.02 -8.48 -0.78
CA TYR A 49 -7.69 -7.88 -0.89
C TYR A 49 -6.59 -8.70 -0.23
N CYS A 50 -6.92 -9.69 0.61
CA CYS A 50 -5.93 -10.53 1.26
C CYS A 50 -5.05 -11.26 0.23
N GLY A 51 -3.73 -11.24 0.44
CA GLY A 51 -2.75 -11.81 -0.48
C GLY A 51 -2.33 -10.88 -1.64
N LYS A 52 -3.05 -9.79 -1.92
CA LYS A 52 -2.65 -8.85 -2.98
C LYS A 52 -1.39 -8.09 -2.60
N ARG A 53 -0.58 -7.78 -3.63
CA ARG A 53 0.65 -6.98 -3.47
C ARG A 53 0.34 -5.51 -3.29
N MET A 54 1.15 -4.85 -2.49
CA MET A 54 1.10 -3.41 -2.26
C MET A 54 2.45 -2.77 -2.56
N ALA A 55 2.41 -1.52 -2.99
CA ALA A 55 3.58 -0.72 -3.29
C ALA A 55 3.46 0.64 -2.61
N TYR A 56 4.44 0.99 -1.78
CA TYR A 56 4.63 2.35 -1.29
C TYR A 56 5.74 3.01 -2.11
N VAL A 57 5.34 3.91 -3.02
CA VAL A 57 6.25 4.63 -3.91
C VAL A 57 6.53 6.01 -3.31
N TYR A 58 7.80 6.36 -3.18
CA TYR A 58 8.24 7.65 -2.66
C TYR A 58 9.41 8.20 -3.46
N LYS A 59 9.62 9.52 -3.39
CA LYS A 59 10.72 10.23 -4.04
C LYS A 59 11.82 10.53 -3.02
N ALA A 60 13.07 10.31 -3.40
CA ALA A 60 14.25 10.61 -2.59
C ALA A 60 15.19 11.58 -3.32
N LYS A 61 15.96 12.36 -2.56
CA LYS A 61 16.94 13.33 -3.11
C LYS A 61 18.02 12.64 -3.93
N VAL A 62 18.57 11.54 -3.40
CA VAL A 62 19.68 10.80 -4.04
C VAL A 62 19.17 9.79 -5.06
N LYS A 63 19.70 9.90 -6.28
CA LYS A 63 19.44 8.97 -7.38
C LYS A 63 20.06 7.60 -7.04
N LYS A 64 19.25 6.54 -7.08
CA LYS A 64 19.71 5.16 -6.91
C LYS A 64 19.19 4.35 -8.09
N ASN A 65 20.05 3.54 -8.71
CA ASN A 65 19.70 2.70 -9.86
C ASN A 65 19.03 3.47 -11.02
N GLY A 66 19.50 4.70 -11.27
CA GLY A 66 18.97 5.51 -12.38
C GLY A 66 17.70 6.32 -12.06
N THR A 67 17.07 6.16 -10.89
CA THR A 67 15.82 6.87 -10.55
C THR A 67 15.88 7.57 -9.18
N HIS A 68 15.08 8.63 -9.02
CA HIS A 68 14.80 9.24 -7.71
C HIS A 68 13.64 8.56 -6.98
N TYR A 69 12.83 7.79 -7.71
CA TYR A 69 11.71 7.04 -7.17
C TYR A 69 12.18 5.70 -6.62
N ARG A 70 11.65 5.36 -5.45
CA ARG A 70 11.89 4.11 -4.74
C ARG A 70 10.55 3.49 -4.37
N CYS A 71 10.52 2.17 -4.28
CA CYS A 71 9.32 1.43 -3.94
C CYS A 71 9.62 0.46 -2.80
N ILE A 72 8.77 0.44 -1.79
CA ILE A 72 8.72 -0.64 -0.80
C ILE A 72 7.54 -1.53 -1.15
N TRP A 73 7.82 -2.81 -1.37
CA TRP A 73 6.81 -3.81 -1.68
C TRP A 73 6.32 -4.50 -0.41
N GLY A 74 5.02 -4.77 -0.35
CA GLY A 74 4.37 -5.52 0.72
C GLY A 74 3.24 -6.38 0.19
N LYS A 75 2.54 -7.05 1.10
CA LYS A 75 1.32 -7.82 0.82
C LYS A 75 0.28 -7.58 1.91
N VAL A 76 -1.00 -7.58 1.54
CA VAL A 76 -2.10 -7.57 2.50
C VAL A 76 -2.19 -8.94 3.17
N THR A 77 -2.21 -8.98 4.50
CA THR A 77 -2.17 -10.24 5.26
C THR A 77 -3.52 -10.68 5.80
N ARG A 78 -4.26 -9.77 6.45
CA ARG A 78 -5.57 -10.04 7.07
C ARG A 78 -6.34 -8.74 7.31
N PRO A 79 -7.68 -8.79 7.43
CA PRO A 79 -8.47 -7.64 7.84
C PRO A 79 -8.20 -7.20 9.29
N HIS A 80 -8.41 -5.92 9.59
CA HIS A 80 -8.21 -5.36 10.93
C HIS A 80 -9.32 -4.41 11.35
N GLY A 81 -10.04 -4.78 12.42
CA GLY A 81 -11.14 -3.98 12.93
C GLY A 81 -12.46 -4.26 12.21
N ARG A 82 -13.41 -3.33 12.32
CA ARG A 82 -14.76 -3.43 11.72
C ARG A 82 -14.95 -2.53 10.48
N GLN A 83 -14.09 -1.52 10.30
CA GLN A 83 -14.26 -0.45 9.32
C GLN A 83 -13.47 -0.68 8.02
N GLY A 84 -13.23 -1.95 7.67
CA GLY A 84 -12.40 -2.32 6.52
C GLY A 84 -10.91 -2.30 6.81
#